data_AF-A0A1Q7VRI7-F1
#
_entry.id   AF-A0A1Q7VRI7-F1
#
_cell.length_a   1.000
_cell.length_b   1.000
_cell.length_c   1.000
_cell.angle_alpha   90.00
_cell.angle_beta   90.00
_cell.angle_gamma   90.00
#
_symmetry.space_group_name_H-M   'P 1'
#
loop_
_entity.id
_entity.type
_entity.pdbx_description
1 polymer ?
#
loop_
_entity_poly.entity_id
_entity_poly.type
_entity_poly.pdbx_seq_one_letter_code
_entity_poly.pdbx_strand_id
1 'polypeptide(L)'
;MTRISVDVNDEWLQAAREVLGTDTKVATINAALHSFALRKQAADIMAAFDSATMDFSGSAEAWRYGGGRDLSRLEDAAREAVARDAAAA
;
A
#
# COMPACT_ATOMS: atom_id res chain seq x y z
N MET A 1 -20.23 -17.88 -7.17
CA MET A 1 -19.31 -19.02 -7.34
C MET A 1 -19.73 -19.77 -8.59
N THR A 2 -18.94 -19.69 -9.65
CA THR A 2 -19.28 -20.29 -10.95
C THR A 2 -18.58 -21.64 -11.05
N ARG A 3 -19.33 -22.70 -11.40
CA ARG A 3 -18.77 -24.05 -11.55
C ARG A 3 -18.33 -24.26 -12.99
N ILE A 4 -17.06 -24.58 -13.18
CA ILE A 4 -16.45 -24.84 -14.48
C ILE A 4 -15.68 -26.16 -14.41
N SER A 5 -15.62 -26.89 -15.52
CA SER A 5 -14.74 -28.05 -15.67
C SER A 5 -13.51 -27.59 -16.44
N VAL A 6 -12.32 -27.81 -15.87
CA VAL A 6 -11.03 -27.41 -16.44
C VAL A 6 -10.10 -28.60 -16.35
N ASP A 7 -9.46 -28.95 -17.46
CA ASP A 7 -8.41 -29.95 -17.48
C ASP A 7 -7.12 -29.35 -16.91
N VAL A 8 -6.54 -30.05 -15.94
CA VAL A 8 -5.33 -29.61 -15.25
C VAL A 8 -4.36 -30.77 -15.21
N ASN A 9 -3.09 -30.48 -15.48
CA ASN A 9 -2.03 -31.46 -15.27
C ASN A 9 -1.86 -31.72 -13.76
N ASP A 10 -2.05 -32.96 -13.34
CA ASP A 10 -2.05 -33.33 -11.91
C ASP A 10 -0.66 -33.21 -11.28
N GLU A 11 0.44 -33.38 -12.02
CA GLU A 11 1.80 -33.20 -11.51
C GLU A 11 2.07 -31.72 -11.19
N TRP A 12 1.67 -30.81 -12.08
CA TRP A 12 1.82 -29.37 -11.86
C TRP A 12 0.93 -28.89 -10.72
N LEU A 13 -0.28 -29.44 -10.62
CA LEU A 13 -1.18 -29.12 -9.52
C LEU A 13 -0.63 -29.60 -8.18
N GLN A 14 0.03 -30.77 -8.15
CA GLN A 14 0.69 -31.29 -6.97
C GLN A 14 1.88 -30.42 -6.55
N ALA A 15 2.75 -30.05 -7.50
CA ALA A 15 3.87 -29.14 -7.22
C ALA A 15 3.38 -27.77 -6.71
N ALA A 16 2.33 -27.22 -7.32
CA ALA A 16 1.72 -25.98 -6.86
C ALA A 16 1.12 -26.11 -5.46
N ARG A 17 0.55 -27.28 -5.11
CA ARG A 17 -0.01 -27.54 -3.79
C ARG A 17 1.06 -27.51 -2.69
N GLU A 18 2.23 -28.08 -2.97
CA GLU A 18 3.37 -28.08 -2.04
C GLU A 18 3.93 -26.67 -1.84
N VAL A 19 4.07 -25.90 -2.91
CA VAL A 19 4.58 -24.52 -2.86
C VAL A 19 3.60 -23.56 -2.16
N LEU A 20 2.30 -23.72 -2.43
CA LEU A 20 1.27 -22.82 -1.92
C LEU A 20 0.70 -23.26 -0.57
N GLY A 21 1.05 -24.45 -0.07
CA GLY A 21 0.60 -24.98 1.21
C GLY A 21 -0.91 -25.17 1.30
N THR A 22 -1.54 -25.60 0.20
CA THR A 22 -3.00 -25.73 0.10
C THR A 22 -3.47 -27.17 0.25
N ASP A 23 -4.68 -27.39 0.79
CA ASP A 23 -5.17 -28.76 1.03
C ASP A 23 -6.10 -29.29 -0.07
N THR A 24 -6.61 -28.41 -0.94
CA THR A 24 -7.59 -28.78 -1.97
C THR A 24 -7.20 -28.27 -3.34
N LYS A 25 -7.56 -29.02 -4.39
CA LYS A 25 -7.32 -28.63 -5.80
C LYS A 25 -7.88 -27.23 -6.10
N VAL A 26 -9.07 -26.91 -5.60
CA VAL A 26 -9.71 -25.60 -5.77
C VAL A 26 -8.94 -24.49 -5.04
N ALA A 27 -8.49 -24.74 -3.80
CA ALA A 27 -7.67 -23.78 -3.06
C ALA A 27 -6.34 -23.51 -3.78
N THR A 28 -5.68 -24.54 -4.30
CA THR A 28 -4.45 -24.39 -5.08
C THR A 28 -4.66 -23.52 -6.32
N ILE A 29 -5.71 -23.79 -7.10
CA ILE A 29 -6.02 -23.03 -8.32
C ILE A 29 -6.34 -21.57 -7.99
N ASN A 30 -7.17 -21.32 -6.99
CA ASN A 30 -7.52 -19.95 -6.59
C ASN A 30 -6.31 -19.18 -6.06
N ALA A 31 -5.47 -19.81 -5.25
CA ALA A 31 -4.24 -19.19 -4.74
C ALA A 31 -3.25 -18.90 -5.88
N ALA A 32 -3.09 -19.82 -6.83
CA ALA A 32 -2.24 -19.63 -8.01
C ALA A 32 -2.74 -18.46 -8.87
N LEU A 33 -4.03 -18.41 -9.20
CA LEU A 33 -4.64 -17.32 -9.96
C LEU A 33 -4.50 -15.98 -9.24
N HIS A 34 -4.71 -15.95 -7.93
CA HIS A 34 -4.53 -14.75 -7.12
C HIS A 34 -3.07 -14.26 -7.16
N SER A 35 -2.10 -15.18 -7.01
CA SER A 35 -0.68 -14.85 -7.09
C SER A 35 -0.28 -14.29 -8.46
N PHE A 36 -0.90 -14.80 -9.53
CA PHE A 36 -0.65 -14.33 -10.89
C PHE A 36 -1.26 -12.94 -11.13
N ALA A 37 -2.50 -12.73 -10.69
CA ALA A 37 -3.16 -11.42 -10.75
C ALA A 37 -2.36 -10.35 -9.98
N LEU A 38 -1.87 -10.68 -8.79
CA LEU A 38 -1.06 -9.78 -7.98
C LEU A 38 0.27 -9.43 -8.68
N ARG A 39 0.95 -10.40 -9.29
CA ARG A 39 2.18 -10.15 -10.06
C ARG A 39 1.93 -9.25 -11.25
N LYS A 40 0.82 -9.44 -11.97
CA LYS A 40 0.44 -8.57 -13.09
C LYS A 40 0.20 -7.14 -12.63
N GLN A 41 -0.58 -6.97 -11.56
CA GLN A 41 -0.85 -5.64 -11.00
C GLN A 41 0.42 -4.96 -10.50
N ALA A 42 1.33 -5.71 -9.86
CA ALA A 42 2.61 -5.17 -9.43
C ALA A 42 3.48 -4.73 -10.63
N ALA A 43 3.50 -5.50 -11.72
CA ALA A 43 4.20 -5.14 -12.94
C ALA A 43 3.61 -3.87 -13.59
N ASP A 44 2.28 -3.75 -13.63
CA ASP A 44 1.60 -2.56 -14.15
C ASP A 44 1.91 -1.32 -13.30
N ILE A 45 1.96 -1.47 -11.96
CA ILE A 45 2.36 -0.40 -11.03
C ILE A 45 3.83 0.01 -11.25
N MET A 46 4.74 -0.96 -11.36
CA MET A 46 6.15 -0.69 -11.63
C MET A 46 6.33 0.04 -12.97
N ALA A 47 5.62 -0.39 -14.01
CA ALA A 47 5.63 0.30 -15.31
C ALA A 47 5.07 1.73 -15.20
N ALA A 48 4.03 1.94 -14.40
CA ALA A 48 3.52 3.29 -14.13
C ALA A 48 4.57 4.16 -13.41
N PHE A 49 5.26 3.62 -12.39
CA PHE A 49 6.36 4.32 -11.71
C PHE A 49 7.53 4.63 -12.64
N ASP A 50 7.89 3.70 -13.54
CA ASP A 50 8.97 3.89 -14.52
C ASP A 50 8.60 4.93 -15.59
N SER A 51 7.32 4.99 -15.99
CA SER A 51 6.79 5.97 -16.94
C SER A 51 6.62 7.38 -16.35
N ALA A 52 6.52 7.48 -15.02
CA ALA A 52 6.39 8.75 -14.34
C ALA A 52 7.78 9.40 -14.22
N THR A 53 8.09 10.34 -15.11
CA THR A 53 9.21 11.26 -14.87
C THR A 53 8.87 12.08 -13.63
N MET A 54 9.38 11.67 -12.48
CA MET A 54 9.22 12.44 -11.24
C MET A 54 9.99 13.74 -11.37
N ASP A 55 9.26 14.82 -11.63
CA ASP A 55 9.79 16.18 -11.59
C ASP A 55 9.96 16.60 -10.13
N PHE A 56 11.18 16.42 -9.61
CA PHE A 56 11.57 16.84 -8.27
C PHE A 56 11.99 18.31 -8.18
N SER A 57 11.82 19.11 -9.25
CA SER A 57 12.32 20.48 -9.32
C SER A 57 11.74 21.43 -8.25
N GLY A 58 10.63 21.08 -7.59
CA GLY A 58 10.05 21.84 -6.46
C GLY A 58 10.07 21.13 -5.10
N SER A 59 10.57 19.89 -5.00
CA SER A 59 10.46 19.09 -3.77
C SER A 59 11.39 19.57 -2.65
N ALA A 60 12.53 20.17 -3.01
CA ALA A 60 13.46 20.70 -2.00
C ALA A 60 12.86 21.88 -1.20
N GLU A 61 11.92 22.62 -1.79
CA GLU A 61 11.22 23.73 -1.14
C GLU A 61 9.99 23.26 -0.35
N ALA A 62 9.27 22.25 -0.84
CA ALA A 62 8.07 21.73 -0.17
C ALA A 62 8.37 20.90 1.09
N TRP A 63 9.57 20.32 1.21
CA TRP A 63 9.96 19.44 2.32
C TRP A 63 10.82 20.12 3.39
N ARG A 64 11.21 21.40 3.19
CA ARG A 64 11.88 22.19 4.22
C ARG A 64 10.87 22.81 5.19
N TYR A 65 11.37 23.11 6.38
CA TYR A 65 10.67 23.67 7.55
C TYR A 65 9.53 24.63 7.16
N GLY A 66 8.28 24.15 7.25
CA GLY A 66 7.09 24.95 6.93
C GLY A 66 6.23 24.43 5.77
N GLY A 67 6.00 23.11 5.68
CA GLY A 67 5.01 22.52 4.78
C GLY A 67 3.58 23.02 5.07
N GLY A 68 3.26 24.20 4.54
CA GLY A 68 1.91 24.74 4.36
C GLY A 68 1.12 25.16 5.61
N ARG A 69 1.63 24.96 6.83
CA ARG A 69 0.99 25.48 8.04
C ARG A 69 1.90 26.50 8.72
N ASP A 70 1.42 27.73 8.79
CA ASP A 70 1.97 28.75 9.68
C ASP A 70 1.76 28.30 11.14
N LEU A 71 2.84 27.80 11.76
CA LEU A 71 2.86 27.31 13.14
C LEU A 71 3.11 28.44 14.14
N SER A 72 3.33 29.68 13.70
CA SER A 72 3.58 30.82 14.61
C SER A 72 2.40 31.06 15.56
N ARG A 73 1.18 30.75 15.12
CA ARG A 73 -0.01 30.85 15.98
C ARG A 73 -0.17 29.74 17.02
N LEU A 74 0.53 28.61 16.88
CA LEU A 74 0.48 27.54 17.87
C LEU A 74 1.24 27.93 19.14
N GLU A 75 2.31 28.70 19.00
CA GLU A 75 3.08 29.18 20.14
C GLU A 75 2.26 30.18 20.98
N ASP A 76 1.56 31.09 20.32
CA ASP A 76 0.66 32.03 20.98
C ASP A 76 -0.51 31.31 21.67
N ALA A 77 -1.14 30.34 20.98
CA ALA A 77 -2.23 29.55 21.55
C ALA A 77 -1.77 28.70 22.76
N ALA A 78 -0.54 28.19 22.75
CA ALA A 78 0.03 27.45 23.86
C ALA A 78 0.27 28.36 25.08
N ARG A 79 0.80 29.57 24.87
CA ARG A 79 0.99 30.54 25.96
C ARG A 79 -0.33 30.99 26.58
N GLU A 80 -1.36 31.18 25.74
CA GLU A 80 -2.69 31.59 26.19
C GLU A 80 -3.45 30.47 26.91
N ALA A 81 -3.20 29.20 26.55
CA ALA A 81 -3.69 28.04 27.30
C ALA A 81 -3.04 27.94 28.68
N VAL A 82 -1.71 28.05 28.76
CA VAL A 82 -0.97 28.02 30.03
C VAL A 82 -1.38 29.17 30.95
N ALA A 83 -1.60 30.37 30.41
CA ALA A 83 -2.06 31.52 31.18
C ALA A 83 -3.49 31.34 31.74
N ARG A 84 -4.39 30.69 30.98
CA ARG A 84 -5.74 30.36 31.45
C ARG A 84 -5.74 29.31 32.55
N ASP A 85 -4.92 28.28 32.41
CA ASP A 85 -4.80 27.23 33.42
C ASP A 85 -4.19 27.78 34.73
N ALA A 86 -3.24 28.71 34.64
CA ALA A 86 -2.66 29.39 35.80
C ALA A 86 -3.64 30.37 36.49
N ALA A 87 -4.62 30.92 35.77
CA ALA A 87 -5.64 31.80 36.34
C ALA A 87 -6.85 31.04 36.92
N ALA A 88 -6.99 29.76 36.61
CA ALA A 88 -8.04 28.87 37.11
C ALA A 88 -7.62 28.07 38.37
N ALA A 89 -6.37 28.23 38.82
CA ALA A 89 -5.80 27.66 40.05
C ALA A 89 -5.68 28.72 41.15
#